data_AF-A0A0Q7MGN6-F1
#
_entry.id   AF-A0A0Q7MGN6-F1
#
_cell.length_a   1.000
_cell.length_b   1.000
_cell.length_c   1.000
_cell.angle_alpha   90.00
_cell.angle_beta   90.00
_cell.angle_gamma   90.00
#
_symmetry.space_group_name_H-M   'P 1'
#
loop_
_entity.id
_entity.type
_entity.pdbx_description
1 polymer ?
#
loop_
_entity_poly.entity_id
_entity_poly.type
_entity_poly.pdbx_seq_one_letter_code
_entity_poly.pdbx_strand_id
1 'polypeptide(L)' 'MITTAKATSWPSDVVLKDLLSANLPQPCLVRWRLATIPNALILRKLGALAVIDRLACEREFANILT' A
#
# COMPACT_ATOMS: atom_id res chain seq x y z
N MET A 1 -5.09 1.49 -1.84
CA MET A 1 -5.73 0.22 -1.42
C MET A 1 -4.64 -0.85 -1.30
N ILE A 2 -4.65 -1.71 -0.26
CA ILE A 2 -3.69 -2.83 -0.15
C ILE A 2 -4.41 -4.13 -0.55
N THR A 3 -3.80 -4.94 -1.40
CA THR A 3 -4.37 -6.22 -1.87
C THR A 3 -3.31 -7.33 -1.94
N THR A 4 -3.75 -8.58 -1.93
CA THR A 4 -2.88 -9.72 -2.21
C THR A 4 -2.64 -9.83 -3.71
N ALA A 5 -1.40 -10.14 -4.10
CA ALA A 5 -0.89 -10.10 -5.49
C ALA A 5 -1.38 -11.27 -6.37
N LYS A 6 -2.65 -11.70 -6.26
CA LYS A 6 -3.10 -13.01 -6.76
C LYS A 6 -3.58 -13.05 -8.22
N ALA A 7 -3.79 -11.93 -8.91
CA ALA A 7 -4.50 -11.99 -10.20
C ALA A 7 -3.96 -11.08 -11.32
N THR A 8 -3.44 -9.90 -11.03
CA THR A 8 -3.04 -8.93 -12.08
C THR A 8 -2.07 -7.93 -11.48
N SER A 9 -0.95 -7.67 -12.16
CA SER A 9 0.00 -6.61 -11.82
C SER A 9 -0.27 -5.38 -12.66
N TRP A 10 -0.26 -4.21 -12.02
CA TRP A 10 -0.32 -2.91 -12.68
C TRP A 10 1.08 -2.29 -12.66
N PRO A 11 1.47 -1.51 -13.68
CA PRO A 11 2.80 -0.86 -13.69
C PRO A 11 3.07 0.02 -12.47
N SER A 12 2.01 0.59 -11.89
CA SER A 12 2.08 1.44 -10.70
C SER A 12 1.95 0.67 -9.38
N ASP A 13 1.68 -0.64 -9.39
CA ASP A 13 1.56 -1.42 -8.16
C ASP A 13 2.91 -1.43 -7.41
N VAL A 14 2.87 -1.17 -6.10
CA VAL A 14 4.07 -1.21 -5.24
C VAL A 14 4.01 -2.45 -4.35
N VAL A 15 4.95 -3.37 -4.54
CA VAL A 15 5.07 -4.57 -3.70
C VAL A 15 5.66 -4.19 -2.34
N LEU A 16 4.98 -4.58 -1.26
CA LEU A 16 5.45 -4.34 0.11
C LEU A 16 6.48 -5.40 0.50
N LYS A 17 7.67 -4.94 0.92
CA LYS A 17 8.78 -5.81 1.29
C LYS A 17 8.80 -6.12 2.78
N ASP A 18 8.54 -5.13 3.63
CA ASP A 18 8.49 -5.31 5.08
C ASP A 18 7.06 -5.54 5.56
N LEU A 19 6.67 -6.81 5.55
CA LEU A 19 5.36 -7.25 6.02
C LEU A 19 5.26 -7.25 7.56
N LEU A 20 6.38 -7.36 8.27
CA LEU A 20 6.39 -7.41 9.73
C LEU A 20 6.05 -6.04 10.33
N SER A 21 6.71 -4.97 9.87
CA SER A 21 6.41 -3.60 10.31
C SER A 21 4.99 -3.18 9.93
N ALA A 22 4.51 -3.62 8.76
CA ALA A 22 3.16 -3.38 8.28
C ALA A 22 2.10 -4.25 8.97
N ASN A 23 2.53 -5.25 9.75
CA ASN A 23 1.69 -6.25 10.41
C ASN A 23 0.74 -6.95 9.42
N LEU A 24 1.28 -7.32 8.26
CA LEU A 24 0.58 -8.02 7.18
C LEU A 24 0.96 -9.51 7.21
N PRO A 25 -0.01 -10.44 7.26
CA PRO A 25 0.26 -11.87 7.44
C PRO A 25 0.74 -12.58 6.16
N GLN A 26 0.66 -11.91 5.01
CA GLN A 26 0.97 -12.49 3.70
C GLN A 26 1.50 -11.42 2.75
N PRO A 27 2.20 -11.80 1.66
CA PRO A 27 2.65 -10.87 0.64
C PRO A 27 1.52 -10.02 0.07
N CYS A 28 1.71 -8.71 0.14
CA CYS A 28 0.73 -7.70 -0.25
C CYS A 28 1.38 -6.65 -1.15
N LEU A 29 0.55 -5.97 -1.92
CA LEU A 29 0.94 -4.81 -2.72
C LEU A 29 -0.02 -3.64 -2.49
N VAL A 30 0.49 -2.43 -2.68
CA VAL A 30 -0.30 -1.21 -2.74
C VAL A 30 -0.76 -1.01 -4.18
N ARG A 31 -2.07 -0.95 -4.36
CA ARG A 31 -2.73 -0.55 -5.59
C ARG A 31 -3.31 0.85 -5.44
N TRP A 32 -2.97 1.74 -6.36
CA TRP A 32 -3.35 3.16 -6.36
C TRP A 32 -4.81 3.43 -6.75
N ARG A 33 -5.74 2.73 -6.09
CA ARG A 33 -7.16 3.06 -6.08
C ARG A 33 -7.43 4.06 -4.96
N LEU A 34 -7.28 5.35 -5.27
CA LEU A 34 -7.50 6.45 -4.33
C LEU A 34 -8.98 6.63 -4.05
N ALA A 35 -9.33 6.81 -2.77
CA ALA A 35 -10.68 7.10 -2.33
C ALA A 35 -10.63 7.98 -1.08
N THR A 36 -11.59 8.89 -0.96
CA THR A 36 -11.80 9.65 0.27
C THR A 36 -12.79 8.88 1.14
N ILE A 37 -12.45 8.64 2.41
CA ILE A 37 -13.30 7.90 3.35
C ILE A 37 -13.58 8.74 4.61
N PRO A 38 -14.79 8.66 5.20
CA PRO A 38 -15.06 9.23 6.52
C PRO A 38 -14.19 8.59 7.60
N ASN A 39 -13.70 9.39 8.55
CA ASN A 39 -12.85 8.91 9.65
C ASN A 39 -13.55 7.84 10.52
N ALA A 40 -14.88 7.87 10.61
CA ALA A 40 -15.67 6.86 11.32
C ALA A 40 -15.54 5.45 10.74
N LEU A 41 -15.07 5.30 9.48
CA LEU A 41 -14.81 4.00 8.87
C LEU A 41 -13.43 3.42 9.24
N ILE A 42 -12.57 4.19 9.92
CA ILE A 42 -11.25 3.72 10.36
C ILE A 42 -11.42 2.93 11.66
N LEU A 43 -11.43 1.59 11.55
CA LEU A 43 -11.65 0.70 12.69
C LEU A 43 -10.46 0.63 13.65
N ARG A 44 -9.24 0.57 13.10
CA ARG A 44 -7.99 0.46 13.87
C ARG A 44 -6.76 0.73 13.00
N LYS A 45 -5.63 0.99 13.63
CA LYS A 45 -4.31 0.97 13.01
C LYS A 45 -3.76 -0.46 13.00
N LEU A 46 -3.36 -0.98 11.84
CA LEU A 46 -2.78 -2.32 11.72
C LEU A 46 -1.28 -2.33 12.02
N GLY A 47 -0.55 -1.36 11.48
CA GLY A 47 0.91 -1.25 11.55
C GLY A 47 1.39 0.05 10.89
N ALA A 48 2.63 0.07 10.41
CA ALA A 48 3.18 1.18 9.64
C ALA A 48 4.05 0.65 8.49
N LEU A 49 4.12 1.39 7.38
CA LEU A 49 5.07 1.06 6.33
C LEU A 49 6.49 1.32 6.83
N ALA A 50 7.40 0.38 6.58
CA ALA A 50 8.82 0.61 6.78
C ALA A 50 9.34 1.69 5.82
N VAL A 51 10.50 2.25 6.12
CA VAL A 51 11.09 3.36 5.35
C VAL A 51 11.22 3.01 3.86
N ILE A 52 11.66 1.80 3.54
CA ILE A 52 11.80 1.32 2.14
C ILE A 52 10.45 1.31 1.41
N ASP A 53 9.42 0.76 2.04
CA ASP A 53 8.11 0.64 1.42
C ASP A 53 7.43 2.00 1.29
N ARG A 54 7.61 2.86 2.29
CA ARG A 54 7.13 4.24 2.25
C ARG A 54 7.76 5.03 1.10
N LEU A 55 9.08 4.99 0.95
CA LEU A 55 9.78 5.68 -0.14
C LEU A 55 9.36 5.16 -1.52
N ALA A 56 9.18 3.84 -1.66
CA ALA A 56 8.67 3.25 -2.90
C ALA A 56 7.25 3.74 -3.22
N CYS A 57 6.38 3.80 -2.20
CA CYS A 57 5.03 4.33 -2.35
C CYS A 57 5.03 5.82 -2.72
N GLU A 58 5.82 6.66 -2.05
CA GLU A 58 5.91 8.10 -2.33
C GLU A 58 6.40 8.36 -3.76
N ARG A 59 7.40 7.60 -4.22
CA ARG A 59 7.91 7.68 -5.59
C ARG A 59 6.84 7.33 -6.63
N GLU A 60 6.18 6.18 -6.49
CA GLU A 60 5.17 5.78 -7.47
C GLU A 60 3.92 6.67 -7.42
N PHE A 61 3.56 7.19 -6.24
CA PHE A 61 2.49 8.17 -6.14
C PHE A 61 2.81 9.44 -6.93
N ALA A 62 4.04 9.94 -6.83
CA ALA A 62 4.48 11.09 -7.60
C ALA A 62 4.41 10.82 -9.11
N ASN A 63 4.84 9.65 -9.57
CA ASN A 63 4.80 9.26 -10.99
C ASN A 63 3.38 9.22 -11.57
N ILE A 64 2.35 8.93 -10.74
CA ILE A 64 0.95 8.82 -11.20
C ILE A 64 0.29 10.20 -11.32
N LEU A 65 0.83 11.21 -10.64
CA LEU A 65 0.27 12.57 -10.62
C LEU A 65 0.89 13.50 -11.68
N THR A 66 1.98 13.08 -12.31
CA THR A 66 2.71 13.82 -13.37
C THR A 66 2.47 13.19 -14.73
#